data_AF-A0A8H5DAT6-F1
#
_entry.id   AF-A0A8H5DAT6-F1
#
_cell.length_a   1.000
_cell.length_b   1.000
_cell.length_c   1.000
_cell.angle_alpha   90.00
_cell.angle_beta   90.00
_cell.angle_gamma   90.00
#
_symmetry.space_group_name_H-M   'P 1'
#
loop_
_entity.id
_entity.type
_entity.pdbx_description
1 polymer ?
#
loop_
_entity_poly.entity_id
_entity_poly.type
_entity_poly.pdbx_seq_one_letter_code
_entity_poly.pdbx_strand_id
1 'polypeptide(L)'
;MASSPSANRIMLPHDERPVAADQVGRSRFCGVRDFLDGVDGYIATSRFGYNFHLSGSGHPQEIAGSTFFREARAGLTTFATMAYIIAAALLAQTGGTCFCDLKDRNECDKITSYVACKEGESTHTQVGSAEIEADRTDVDVRRDIVTATAAVSGMASFVFGLLTNLPVAIAPGMGLNAYFTFQVVGYNGSGPISYRLALTAVFIEGLIFIFLALTGMRQWLVKLIPATIKTATGVGIGFFLTEIGLSYSAGIGAITGGGKATPLALGGCPLEMLDDVTGMCLEGQMSSPKMWVAVFCGGIVTAFLMAFRIKYALIIGIALV
;
A
#
# COMPACT_ATOMS: atom_id res chain seq x y z
N MET A 1 43.53 26.72 -6.85
CA MET A 1 44.06 26.92 -5.49
C MET A 1 42.87 26.86 -4.54
N ALA A 2 42.47 25.66 -4.12
CA ALA A 2 43.01 24.93 -2.96
C ALA A 2 42.61 25.59 -1.62
N SER A 3 41.48 25.15 -1.04
CA SER A 3 41.34 24.82 0.38
C SER A 3 39.88 24.48 0.75
N SER A 4 39.60 23.20 0.91
CA SER A 4 38.72 22.64 1.94
C SER A 4 39.67 21.93 2.95
N PRO A 5 39.29 21.39 4.13
CA PRO A 5 37.93 21.19 4.68
C PRO A 5 37.78 21.38 6.21
N SER A 6 36.54 21.48 6.72
CA SER A 6 36.12 20.98 8.05
C SER A 6 34.58 21.18 8.18
N ALA A 7 33.78 20.15 7.94
CA ALA A 7 33.26 19.22 8.94
C ALA A 7 32.25 19.85 9.93
N ASN A 8 30.97 19.80 9.57
CA ASN A 8 29.88 19.79 10.55
C ASN A 8 28.82 18.79 10.12
N ARG A 9 29.15 17.51 10.24
CA ARG A 9 28.23 16.38 10.04
C ARG A 9 27.62 16.07 11.39
N ILE A 10 26.32 16.29 11.49
CA ILE A 10 25.47 15.94 12.62
C ILE A 10 25.73 14.47 13.00
N MET A 11 26.28 14.25 14.20
CA MET A 11 26.45 12.94 14.82
C MET A 11 25.08 12.30 15.04
N LEU A 12 24.78 11.26 14.27
CA LEU A 12 23.83 10.23 14.68
C LEU A 12 24.64 9.14 15.39
N PRO A 13 24.32 8.75 16.64
CA PRO A 13 24.96 7.62 17.28
C PRO A 13 24.30 6.34 16.78
N HIS A 14 24.76 5.85 15.63
CA HIS A 14 24.60 4.44 15.27
C HIS A 14 26.00 3.86 15.16
N ASP A 15 26.47 3.31 16.28
CA ASP A 15 27.54 2.33 16.33
C ASP A 15 27.04 1.04 15.67
N GLU A 16 26.93 1.05 14.34
CA GLU A 16 26.86 -0.17 13.55
C GLU A 16 28.29 -0.61 13.28
N ARG A 17 28.81 -1.42 14.21
CA ARG A 17 29.89 -2.36 13.90
C ARG A 17 29.56 -3.03 12.56
N PRO A 18 30.50 -3.14 11.60
CA PRO A 18 30.26 -3.87 10.37
C PRO A 18 29.83 -5.29 10.76
N VAL A 19 28.58 -5.62 10.46
CA VAL A 19 28.03 -6.96 10.66
C VAL A 19 28.93 -7.89 9.86
N ALA A 20 29.76 -8.64 10.58
CA ALA A 20 30.61 -9.66 10.03
C ALA A 20 29.78 -10.53 9.08
N ALA A 21 30.29 -10.71 7.86
CA ALA A 21 29.69 -11.54 6.84
C ALA A 21 29.24 -12.86 7.48
N ASP A 22 27.92 -13.06 7.50
CA ASP A 22 27.26 -14.21 8.08
C ASP A 22 27.74 -15.46 7.31
N GLN A 23 28.67 -16.21 7.89
CA GLN A 23 29.13 -17.52 7.42
C GLN A 23 27.99 -18.53 7.68
N VAL A 24 26.90 -18.37 6.93
CA VAL A 24 25.73 -19.25 6.99
C VAL A 24 26.11 -20.59 6.38
N GLY A 25 26.05 -21.63 7.22
CA GLY A 25 26.43 -23.00 6.92
C GLY A 25 25.94 -23.54 5.57
N ARG A 26 26.84 -24.28 4.91
CA ARG A 26 26.64 -25.00 3.64
C ARG A 26 25.39 -25.89 3.70
N SER A 27 24.32 -25.48 3.03
CA SER A 27 23.15 -26.33 2.73
C SER A 27 23.16 -26.75 1.26
N ARG A 28 22.48 -27.85 0.94
CA ARG A 28 22.47 -28.55 -0.37
C ARG A 28 21.93 -27.75 -1.58
N PHE A 29 21.59 -26.48 -1.41
CA PHE A 29 21.12 -25.55 -2.46
C PHE A 29 22.29 -24.74 -3.09
N CYS A 30 23.51 -25.29 -3.13
CA CYS A 30 24.71 -24.60 -3.60
C CYS A 30 24.60 -24.15 -5.07
N GLY A 31 24.16 -25.02 -5.99
CA GLY A 31 24.23 -24.72 -7.43
C GLY A 31 23.45 -23.48 -7.87
N VAL A 32 22.23 -23.28 -7.36
CA VAL A 32 21.40 -22.12 -7.73
C VAL A 32 21.88 -20.85 -7.03
N ARG A 33 22.30 -20.95 -5.76
CA ARG A 33 22.80 -19.80 -5.02
C ARG A 33 24.13 -19.31 -5.57
N ASP A 34 25.06 -20.21 -5.85
CA ASP A 34 26.37 -19.88 -6.43
C ASP A 34 26.21 -19.30 -7.85
N PHE A 35 25.22 -19.79 -8.61
CA PHE A 35 24.86 -19.20 -9.90
C PHE A 35 24.31 -17.77 -9.75
N LEU A 36 23.37 -17.54 -8.84
CA LEU A 36 22.80 -16.21 -8.58
C LEU A 36 23.86 -15.22 -8.06
N ASP A 37 24.74 -15.67 -7.15
CA ASP A 37 25.84 -14.87 -6.61
C ASP A 37 26.86 -14.53 -7.73
N GLY A 38 27.11 -15.45 -8.68
CA GLY A 38 27.93 -15.21 -9.86
C GLY A 38 27.31 -14.21 -10.85
N VAL A 39 26.00 -14.29 -11.07
CA VAL A 39 25.26 -13.32 -11.90
C VAL A 39 25.23 -11.94 -11.23
N ASP A 40 25.03 -11.87 -9.91
CA ASP A 40 25.10 -10.62 -9.15
C ASP A 40 26.49 -9.97 -9.28
N GLY A 41 27.57 -10.74 -9.18
CA GLY A 41 28.94 -10.25 -9.38
C GLY A 41 29.21 -9.74 -10.80
N TYR A 42 28.65 -10.40 -11.82
CA TYR A 42 28.74 -9.94 -13.20
C TYR A 42 27.95 -8.63 -13.43
N ILE A 43 26.74 -8.52 -12.88
CA ILE A 43 25.91 -7.32 -12.98
C ILE A 43 26.54 -6.15 -12.22
N ALA A 44 27.10 -6.40 -11.03
CA ALA A 44 27.74 -5.38 -10.20
C ALA A 44 28.94 -4.72 -10.89
N THR A 45 29.76 -5.50 -11.60
CA THR A 45 30.93 -5.00 -12.34
C THR A 45 30.58 -4.37 -13.70
N SER A 46 29.33 -4.51 -14.14
CA SER A 46 28.86 -3.93 -15.40
C SER A 46 28.57 -2.42 -15.28
N ARG A 47 28.37 -1.77 -16.44
CA ARG A 47 27.95 -0.35 -16.50
C ARG A 47 26.61 -0.10 -15.79
N PHE A 48 25.76 -1.12 -15.71
CA PHE A 48 24.52 -1.07 -14.94
C PHE A 48 24.82 -0.96 -13.45
N GLY A 49 25.73 -1.77 -12.91
CA GLY A 49 26.14 -1.70 -11.51
C GLY A 49 26.81 -0.38 -11.14
N TYR A 50 27.62 0.17 -12.04
CA TYR A 50 28.19 1.52 -11.85
C TYR A 50 27.11 2.60 -11.81
N ASN A 51 26.11 2.54 -12.69
CA ASN A 51 25.03 3.51 -12.68
C ASN A 51 24.20 3.38 -11.39
N PHE A 52 23.79 2.18 -10.99
CA PHE A 52 22.92 1.95 -9.82
C PHE A 52 23.65 1.88 -8.47
N HIS A 53 24.92 2.29 -8.41
CA HIS A 53 25.72 2.29 -7.17
C HIS A 53 25.77 0.92 -6.47
N LEU A 54 25.72 -0.18 -7.24
CA LEU A 54 25.72 -1.54 -6.72
C LEU A 54 27.04 -1.90 -6.04
N SER A 55 26.98 -2.84 -5.09
CA SER A 55 28.16 -3.21 -4.33
C SER A 55 29.21 -3.92 -5.20
N GLY A 56 30.46 -3.47 -5.19
CA GLY A 56 31.55 -3.97 -6.06
C GLY A 56 31.64 -3.30 -7.43
N SER A 57 30.89 -2.22 -7.68
CA SER A 57 30.89 -1.49 -8.96
C SER A 57 32.05 -0.50 -9.13
N GLY A 58 32.75 -0.16 -8.03
CA GLY A 58 33.84 0.82 -8.04
C GLY A 58 33.36 2.28 -8.10
N HIS A 59 32.07 2.54 -7.87
CA HIS A 59 31.52 3.90 -7.81
C HIS A 59 31.91 4.57 -6.46
N PRO A 60 32.30 5.86 -6.44
CA PRO A 60 32.71 6.56 -5.21
C PRO A 60 31.59 6.68 -4.15
N GLN A 61 30.33 6.46 -4.54
CA GLN A 61 29.15 6.48 -3.68
C GLN A 61 28.43 5.11 -3.63
N GLU A 62 29.19 4.03 -3.62
CA GLU A 62 28.64 2.66 -3.55
C GLU A 62 27.74 2.44 -2.32
N ILE A 63 26.61 1.75 -2.54
CA ILE A 63 25.69 1.35 -1.47
C ILE A 63 26.12 -0.04 -0.98
N ALA A 64 26.70 -0.10 0.23
CA ALA A 64 27.22 -1.32 0.82
C ALA A 64 26.17 -2.44 0.90
N GLY A 65 26.49 -3.60 0.31
CA GLY A 65 25.66 -4.79 0.33
C GLY A 65 24.44 -4.76 -0.61
N SER A 66 24.24 -3.71 -1.42
CA SER A 66 23.22 -3.71 -2.47
C SER A 66 23.65 -4.63 -3.63
N THR A 67 22.87 -5.68 -3.88
CA THR A 67 23.04 -6.55 -5.07
C THR A 67 21.76 -6.54 -5.87
N PHE A 68 21.85 -6.84 -7.17
CA PHE A 68 20.70 -6.75 -8.06
C PHE A 68 19.53 -7.61 -7.59
N PHE A 69 19.78 -8.88 -7.25
CA PHE A 69 18.70 -9.75 -6.74
C PHE A 69 18.19 -9.32 -5.35
N ARG A 70 19.03 -8.70 -4.52
CA ARG A 70 18.62 -8.18 -3.21
C ARG A 70 17.63 -7.02 -3.36
N GLU A 71 17.94 -6.09 -4.25
CA GLU A 71 17.09 -4.94 -4.56
C GLU A 71 15.82 -5.36 -5.32
N ALA A 72 15.93 -6.28 -6.28
CA ALA A 72 14.77 -6.81 -7.01
C ALA A 72 13.77 -7.50 -6.06
N ARG A 73 14.27 -8.27 -5.08
CA ARG A 73 13.46 -8.90 -4.04
C ARG A 73 12.78 -7.88 -3.12
N ALA A 74 13.51 -6.84 -2.70
CA ALA A 74 12.93 -5.75 -1.91
C ALA A 74 11.85 -4.99 -2.69
N GLY A 75 12.07 -4.80 -4.00
CA GLY A 75 11.07 -4.27 -4.94
C GLY A 75 9.82 -5.14 -5.00
N LEU A 76 9.97 -6.47 -5.13
CA LEU A 76 8.84 -7.40 -5.21
C LEU A 76 8.00 -7.41 -3.92
N THR A 77 8.63 -7.39 -2.74
CA THR A 77 7.90 -7.23 -1.47
C THR A 77 7.12 -5.93 -1.42
N THR A 78 7.73 -4.83 -1.89
CA THR A 78 7.09 -3.51 -1.89
C THR A 78 5.93 -3.46 -2.88
N PHE A 79 6.09 -4.08 -4.05
CA PHE A 79 5.03 -4.22 -5.05
C PHE A 79 3.83 -5.00 -4.48
N ALA A 80 4.07 -6.19 -3.90
CA ALA A 80 3.00 -7.02 -3.36
C ALA A 80 2.24 -6.31 -2.22
N THR A 81 2.96 -5.63 -1.32
CA THR A 81 2.35 -4.86 -0.22
C THR A 81 1.55 -3.66 -0.72
N MET A 82 2.08 -2.90 -1.68
CA MET A 82 1.39 -1.73 -2.24
C MET A 82 0.20 -2.11 -3.10
N ALA A 83 0.27 -3.21 -3.86
CA ALA A 83 -0.82 -3.67 -4.70
C ALA A 83 -2.10 -3.92 -3.88
N TYR A 84 -1.98 -4.56 -2.72
CA TYR A 84 -3.11 -4.78 -1.81
C TYR A 84 -3.67 -3.45 -1.26
N ILE A 85 -2.79 -2.54 -0.82
CA ILE A 85 -3.21 -1.24 -0.26
C ILE A 85 -3.97 -0.41 -1.31
N ILE A 86 -3.48 -0.41 -2.56
CA ILE A 86 -4.14 0.30 -3.67
C ILE A 86 -5.48 -0.35 -4.02
N ALA A 87 -5.57 -1.69 -3.99
CA ALA A 87 -6.81 -2.43 -4.27
C ALA A 87 -7.93 -2.17 -3.23
N ALA A 88 -7.58 -1.82 -1.99
CA ALA A 88 -8.54 -1.47 -0.95
C ALA A 88 -9.26 -0.13 -1.19
N ALA A 89 -8.77 0.70 -2.12
CA ALA A 89 -9.34 1.98 -2.62
C ALA A 89 -10.53 2.56 -1.82
N LEU A 90 -10.24 3.16 -0.65
CA LEU A 90 -11.24 3.78 0.23
C LEU A 90 -12.08 4.85 -0.48
N LEU A 91 -11.51 5.53 -1.47
CA LEU A 91 -12.18 6.58 -2.25
C LEU A 91 -13.46 6.09 -2.94
N ALA A 92 -13.57 4.81 -3.27
CA ALA A 92 -14.80 4.24 -3.84
C ALA A 92 -15.99 4.33 -2.87
N GLN A 93 -15.73 4.36 -1.56
CA GLN A 93 -16.78 4.49 -0.54
C GLN A 93 -17.46 5.87 -0.52
N THR A 94 -16.91 6.86 -1.23
CA THR A 94 -17.58 8.15 -1.45
C THR A 94 -18.76 8.06 -2.43
N GLY A 95 -18.89 6.97 -3.19
CA GLY A 95 -19.81 6.90 -4.33
C GLY A 95 -19.27 7.56 -5.61
N GLY A 96 -18.13 8.24 -5.54
CA GLY A 96 -17.48 8.90 -6.67
C GLY A 96 -18.43 9.77 -7.49
N THR A 97 -18.57 9.45 -8.78
CA THR A 97 -19.45 10.15 -9.71
C THR A 97 -20.85 9.55 -9.82
N CYS A 98 -21.15 8.47 -9.08
CA CYS A 98 -22.46 7.83 -9.08
C CYS A 98 -23.51 8.74 -8.44
N PHE A 99 -24.71 8.74 -9.01
CA PHE A 99 -25.80 9.59 -8.55
C PHE A 99 -26.75 8.82 -7.64
N CYS A 100 -27.10 9.42 -6.50
CA CYS A 100 -28.12 8.91 -5.60
C CYS A 100 -29.03 10.06 -5.15
N ASP A 101 -30.34 9.90 -5.34
CA ASP A 101 -31.36 10.93 -5.08
C ASP A 101 -32.01 10.78 -3.70
N LEU A 102 -31.52 9.88 -2.86
CA LEU A 102 -32.08 9.65 -1.53
C LEU A 102 -31.62 10.74 -0.55
N LYS A 103 -32.53 11.14 0.34
CA LYS A 103 -32.24 12.07 1.43
C LYS A 103 -31.25 11.47 2.43
N ASP A 104 -31.41 10.18 2.74
CA ASP A 104 -30.46 9.40 3.54
C ASP A 104 -29.52 8.62 2.62
N ARG A 105 -28.33 9.17 2.40
CA ARG A 105 -27.35 8.59 1.46
C ARG A 105 -26.72 7.28 1.91
N ASN A 106 -26.87 6.92 3.18
CA ASN A 106 -26.46 5.61 3.68
C ASN A 106 -27.31 4.47 3.09
N GLU A 107 -28.52 4.77 2.62
CA GLU A 107 -29.39 3.77 2.00
C GLU A 107 -29.13 3.58 0.50
N CYS A 108 -28.23 4.37 -0.09
CA CYS A 108 -27.90 4.26 -1.53
C CYS A 108 -27.33 2.87 -1.89
N ASP A 109 -26.74 2.15 -0.93
CA ASP A 109 -26.23 0.79 -1.15
C ASP A 109 -27.37 -0.24 -1.34
N LYS A 110 -28.63 0.10 -1.05
CA LYS A 110 -29.80 -0.75 -1.36
C LYS A 110 -30.18 -0.67 -2.84
N ILE A 111 -29.70 0.34 -3.56
CA ILE A 111 -30.06 0.59 -4.96
C ILE A 111 -29.08 -0.16 -5.85
N THR A 112 -29.57 -1.15 -6.58
CA THR A 112 -28.76 -2.01 -7.45
C THR A 112 -28.00 -1.23 -8.52
N SER A 113 -28.60 -0.17 -9.10
CA SER A 113 -27.92 0.68 -10.09
C SER A 113 -26.79 1.53 -9.50
N TYR A 114 -26.91 1.94 -8.24
CA TYR A 114 -25.86 2.69 -7.54
C TYR A 114 -24.70 1.77 -7.16
N VAL A 115 -25.00 0.57 -6.66
CA VAL A 115 -23.98 -0.45 -6.34
C VAL A 115 -23.24 -0.90 -7.60
N ALA A 116 -23.96 -1.10 -8.71
CA ALA A 116 -23.35 -1.43 -10.00
C ALA A 116 -22.32 -0.37 -10.43
N CYS A 117 -22.68 0.93 -10.35
CA CYS A 117 -21.76 2.03 -10.64
C CYS A 117 -20.58 2.13 -9.63
N LYS A 118 -20.82 1.85 -8.35
CA LYS A 118 -19.83 2.01 -7.28
C LYS A 118 -18.77 0.89 -7.29
N GLU A 119 -19.22 -0.36 -7.32
CA GLU A 119 -18.37 -1.53 -7.09
C GLU A 119 -18.07 -2.35 -8.34
N GLY A 120 -18.89 -2.21 -9.39
CA GLY A 120 -18.67 -2.91 -10.64
C GLY A 120 -18.71 -4.41 -10.47
N GLU A 121 -19.90 -4.97 -10.22
CA GLU A 121 -20.12 -6.41 -10.26
C GLU A 121 -21.17 -6.77 -11.31
N SER A 122 -20.69 -7.54 -12.28
CA SER A 122 -21.50 -8.28 -13.24
C SER A 122 -22.55 -9.07 -12.48
N THR A 123 -23.79 -8.61 -12.56
CA THR A 123 -24.90 -9.53 -12.33
C THR A 123 -24.69 -10.68 -13.30
N HIS A 124 -24.69 -11.90 -12.78
CA HIS A 124 -24.70 -13.16 -13.52
C HIS A 124 -25.99 -13.24 -14.36
N THR A 125 -26.12 -12.38 -15.36
CA THR A 125 -27.09 -12.56 -16.43
C THR A 125 -26.35 -13.35 -17.49
N GLN A 126 -26.71 -14.62 -17.64
CA GLN A 126 -26.42 -15.36 -18.87
C GLN A 126 -27.00 -14.56 -20.04
N VAL A 127 -26.21 -13.69 -20.64
CA VAL A 127 -26.51 -13.14 -21.95
C VAL A 127 -25.94 -14.15 -22.94
N GLY A 128 -26.86 -14.81 -23.64
CA GLY A 128 -26.55 -15.80 -24.65
C GLY A 128 -25.53 -15.32 -25.66
N SER A 129 -24.78 -16.29 -26.18
CA SER A 129 -23.88 -16.24 -27.32
C SER A 129 -24.28 -15.23 -28.41
N ALA A 130 -23.59 -14.09 -28.42
CA ALA A 130 -23.22 -13.36 -29.63
C ALA A 130 -22.09 -12.39 -29.24
N GLU A 131 -20.91 -12.54 -29.84
CA GLU A 131 -19.87 -11.51 -29.84
C GLU A 131 -20.45 -10.23 -30.45
N ILE A 132 -20.71 -9.24 -29.61
CA ILE A 132 -20.98 -7.87 -30.04
C ILE A 132 -20.05 -6.95 -29.27
N GLU A 133 -19.35 -6.16 -30.07
CA GLU A 133 -18.47 -5.04 -29.78
C GLU A 133 -18.81 -4.26 -28.51
N ALA A 134 -17.76 -3.95 -27.74
CA ALA A 134 -17.82 -3.24 -26.46
C ALA A 134 -18.52 -1.88 -26.57
N ASP A 135 -19.77 -1.80 -26.10
CA ASP A 135 -20.36 -0.52 -25.71
C ASP A 135 -19.77 -0.11 -24.35
N ARG A 136 -19.03 0.98 -24.39
CA ARG A 136 -18.24 1.54 -23.31
C ARG A 136 -19.12 2.39 -22.40
N THR A 137 -20.03 1.75 -21.67
CA THR A 137 -20.95 2.46 -20.77
C THR A 137 -21.22 1.73 -19.45
N ASP A 138 -20.23 1.00 -18.92
CA ASP A 138 -20.22 0.56 -17.51
C ASP A 138 -19.07 1.28 -16.80
N VAL A 139 -19.40 2.29 -15.99
CA VAL A 139 -18.41 3.10 -15.24
C VAL A 139 -18.19 2.43 -13.89
N ASP A 140 -17.20 1.55 -13.81
CA ASP A 140 -16.77 0.90 -12.57
C ASP A 140 -15.88 1.85 -11.76
N VAL A 141 -16.49 2.72 -10.94
CA VAL A 141 -15.76 3.77 -10.20
C VAL A 141 -14.61 3.20 -9.37
N ARG A 142 -14.82 2.07 -8.68
CA ARG A 142 -13.77 1.41 -7.90
C ARG A 142 -12.59 0.99 -8.77
N ARG A 143 -12.84 0.33 -9.91
CA ARG A 143 -11.78 -0.17 -10.80
C ARG A 143 -11.05 0.98 -11.47
N ASP A 144 -11.76 2.02 -11.87
CA ASP A 144 -11.16 3.23 -12.47
C ASP A 144 -10.23 3.94 -11.48
N ILE A 145 -10.63 4.10 -10.22
CA ILE A 145 -9.79 4.72 -9.19
C ILE A 145 -8.56 3.85 -8.89
N VAL A 146 -8.73 2.53 -8.75
CA VAL A 146 -7.62 1.59 -8.50
C VAL A 146 -6.62 1.62 -9.65
N THR A 147 -7.09 1.52 -10.90
CA THR A 147 -6.24 1.50 -12.09
C THR A 147 -5.53 2.83 -12.32
N ALA A 148 -6.24 3.96 -12.18
CA ALA A 148 -5.64 5.28 -12.28
C ALA A 148 -4.57 5.49 -11.19
N THR A 149 -4.86 5.09 -9.95
CA THR A 149 -3.93 5.21 -8.83
C THR A 149 -2.68 4.35 -9.02
N ALA A 150 -2.86 3.10 -9.47
CA ALA A 150 -1.76 2.18 -9.75
C ALA A 150 -0.87 2.69 -10.89
N ALA A 151 -1.48 3.15 -11.98
CA ALA A 151 -0.77 3.70 -13.14
C ALA A 151 0.05 4.94 -12.76
N VAL A 152 -0.53 5.89 -12.02
CA VAL A 152 0.15 7.11 -11.58
C VAL A 152 1.26 6.80 -10.57
N SER A 153 1.04 5.89 -9.62
CA SER A 153 2.05 5.49 -8.63
C SER A 153 3.23 4.77 -9.28
N GLY A 154 2.95 3.88 -10.24
CA GLY A 154 3.98 3.19 -11.01
C GLY A 154 4.81 4.15 -11.86
N MET A 155 4.15 5.07 -12.57
CA MET A 155 4.84 6.10 -13.36
C MET A 155 5.67 7.03 -12.47
N ALA A 156 5.12 7.49 -11.34
CA ALA A 156 5.84 8.36 -10.40
C ALA A 156 7.06 7.66 -9.79
N SER A 157 6.92 6.39 -9.39
CA SER A 157 8.03 5.58 -8.86
C SER A 157 9.11 5.35 -9.92
N PHE A 158 8.72 5.10 -11.17
CA PHE A 158 9.66 4.90 -12.27
C PHE A 158 10.45 6.17 -12.60
N VAL A 159 9.76 7.31 -12.72
CA VAL A 159 10.39 8.61 -12.99
C VAL A 159 11.31 9.01 -11.83
N PHE A 160 10.87 8.84 -10.58
CA PHE A 160 11.70 9.12 -9.42
C PHE A 160 12.94 8.21 -9.39
N GLY A 161 12.76 6.91 -9.56
CA GLY A 161 13.85 5.93 -9.59
C GLY A 161 14.90 6.22 -10.66
N LEU A 162 14.48 6.60 -11.88
CA LEU A 162 15.40 6.94 -12.96
C LEU A 162 16.14 8.27 -12.74
N LEU A 163 15.46 9.29 -12.20
CA LEU A 163 16.04 10.61 -12.03
C LEU A 163 16.93 10.73 -10.78
N THR A 164 16.54 10.07 -9.69
CA THR A 164 17.27 10.16 -8.41
C THR A 164 18.13 8.95 -8.12
N ASN A 165 17.94 7.84 -8.85
CA ASN A 165 18.73 6.63 -8.72
C ASN A 165 18.76 6.09 -7.27
N LEU A 166 17.61 6.21 -6.60
CA LEU A 166 17.40 5.79 -5.22
C LEU A 166 16.24 4.78 -5.20
N PRO A 167 16.37 3.65 -4.48
CA PRO A 167 15.37 2.60 -4.42
C PRO A 167 14.21 2.98 -3.49
N VAL A 168 13.40 3.96 -3.89
CA VAL A 168 12.26 4.45 -3.11
C VAL A 168 10.98 4.36 -3.96
N ALA A 169 10.02 3.56 -3.48
CA ALA A 169 8.69 3.51 -4.08
C ALA A 169 7.84 4.69 -3.61
N ILE A 170 7.08 5.27 -4.53
CA ILE A 170 6.16 6.38 -4.27
C ILE A 170 4.74 5.89 -4.51
N ALA A 171 3.89 6.06 -3.51
CA ALA A 171 2.48 5.72 -3.52
C ALA A 171 1.67 6.84 -2.84
N PRO A 172 0.37 6.96 -3.13
CA PRO A 172 -0.50 7.93 -2.46
C PRO A 172 -0.64 7.64 -0.96
N GLY A 173 -0.81 8.71 -0.18
CA GLY A 173 -1.07 8.60 1.25
C GLY A 173 -2.49 8.15 1.56
N MET A 174 -2.68 6.88 1.97
CA MET A 174 -4.01 6.33 2.28
C MET A 174 -4.74 7.04 3.43
N GLY A 175 -4.01 7.64 4.38
CA GLY A 175 -4.63 8.40 5.46
C GLY A 175 -5.39 9.65 4.98
N LEU A 176 -4.84 10.35 3.97
CA LEU A 176 -5.53 11.50 3.35
C LEU A 176 -6.75 11.04 2.56
N ASN A 177 -6.67 9.87 1.91
CA ASN A 177 -7.83 9.28 1.23
C ASN A 177 -8.95 8.95 2.21
N ALA A 178 -8.63 8.47 3.41
CA ALA A 178 -9.63 8.21 4.46
C ALA A 178 -10.26 9.52 4.99
N TYR A 179 -9.44 10.54 5.24
CA TYR A 179 -9.94 11.86 5.63
C TYR A 179 -10.86 12.45 4.54
N PHE A 180 -10.43 12.41 3.28
CA PHE A 180 -11.22 12.85 2.14
C PHE A 180 -12.56 12.11 2.06
N THR A 181 -12.52 10.78 2.20
CA THR A 181 -13.71 9.93 2.05
C THR A 181 -14.69 10.12 3.19
N PHE A 182 -14.24 10.02 4.44
CA PHE A 182 -15.14 9.97 5.58
C PHE A 182 -15.45 11.34 6.20
N GLN A 183 -14.52 12.30 6.11
CA GLN A 183 -14.69 13.62 6.74
C GLN A 183 -15.12 14.72 5.77
N VAL A 184 -14.64 14.70 4.52
CA VAL A 184 -14.95 15.75 3.55
C VAL A 184 -16.19 15.41 2.74
N VAL A 185 -16.14 14.28 2.02
CA VAL A 185 -17.22 13.85 1.11
C VAL A 185 -18.28 13.03 1.84
N GLY A 186 -17.90 12.30 2.88
CA GLY A 186 -18.77 11.38 3.61
C GLY A 186 -19.04 10.08 2.83
N TYR A 187 -19.53 9.07 3.57
CA TYR A 187 -19.94 7.80 2.98
C TYR A 187 -21.07 8.02 1.98
N ASN A 188 -20.94 7.48 0.76
CA ASN A 188 -21.87 7.70 -0.36
C ASN A 188 -22.16 9.19 -0.68
N GLY A 189 -21.25 10.10 -0.32
CA GLY A 189 -21.43 11.53 -0.55
C GLY A 189 -22.41 12.21 0.42
N SER A 190 -22.64 11.62 1.60
CA SER A 190 -23.47 12.17 2.68
C SER A 190 -22.91 13.44 3.34
N GLY A 191 -21.65 13.77 3.06
CA GLY A 191 -20.95 14.90 3.65
C GLY A 191 -21.43 16.26 3.13
N PRO A 192 -20.94 17.35 3.74
CA PRO A 192 -21.34 18.71 3.39
C PRO A 192 -20.80 19.17 2.03
N ILE A 193 -19.78 18.49 1.49
CA ILE A 193 -19.07 18.89 0.28
C ILE A 193 -19.24 17.82 -0.80
N SER A 194 -19.66 18.23 -1.99
CA SER A 194 -19.79 17.31 -3.13
C SER A 194 -18.44 16.75 -3.57
N TYR A 195 -18.42 15.50 -4.03
CA TYR A 195 -17.22 14.81 -4.52
C TYR A 195 -16.45 15.62 -5.57
N ARG A 196 -17.16 16.23 -6.53
CA ARG A 196 -16.55 17.05 -7.59
C ARG A 196 -15.86 18.29 -7.02
N LEU A 197 -16.50 18.99 -6.08
CA LEU A 197 -15.92 20.15 -5.42
C LEU A 197 -14.69 19.77 -4.59
N ALA A 198 -14.77 18.66 -3.86
CA ALA A 198 -13.65 18.14 -3.08
C ALA A 198 -12.45 17.80 -3.98
N LEU A 199 -12.66 17.16 -5.13
CA LEU A 199 -11.59 16.89 -6.10
C LEU A 199 -10.95 18.16 -6.67
N THR A 200 -11.75 19.19 -6.97
CA THR A 200 -11.19 20.48 -7.42
C THR A 200 -10.33 21.14 -6.35
N ALA A 201 -10.70 21.01 -5.06
CA ALA A 201 -9.89 21.51 -3.96
C ALA A 201 -8.53 20.78 -3.87
N VAL A 202 -8.53 19.43 -3.99
CA VAL A 202 -7.30 18.62 -4.00
C VAL A 202 -6.41 18.96 -5.19
N PHE A 203 -6.99 19.22 -6.37
CA PHE A 203 -6.23 19.66 -7.54
C PHE A 203 -5.52 21.00 -7.29
N ILE A 204 -6.22 21.97 -6.70
CA ILE A 204 -5.65 23.28 -6.34
C ILE A 204 -4.59 23.12 -5.24
N GLU A 205 -4.83 22.27 -4.24
CA GLU A 205 -3.84 21.93 -3.20
C GLU A 205 -2.55 21.38 -3.84
N GLY A 206 -2.65 20.50 -4.83
CA GLY A 206 -1.51 19.98 -5.57
C GLY A 206 -0.70 21.07 -6.28
N LEU A 207 -1.36 22.05 -6.89
CA LEU A 207 -0.68 23.20 -7.51
C LEU A 207 0.03 24.08 -6.47
N ILE A 208 -0.61 24.30 -5.32
CA ILE A 208 0.01 25.02 -4.19
C ILE A 208 1.23 24.23 -3.70
N PHE A 209 1.12 22.91 -3.55
CA PHE A 209 2.23 22.08 -3.10
C PHE A 209 3.42 22.11 -4.05
N ILE A 210 3.19 22.14 -5.37
CA ILE A 210 4.25 22.31 -6.37
C ILE A 210 4.95 23.67 -6.18
N PHE A 211 4.19 24.75 -5.99
CA PHE A 211 4.75 26.07 -5.73
C PHE A 211 5.59 26.10 -4.43
N LEU A 212 5.10 25.49 -3.35
CA LEU A 212 5.83 25.36 -2.08
C LEU A 212 7.10 24.49 -2.21
N ALA A 213 7.07 23.46 -3.06
CA ALA A 213 8.22 22.61 -3.34
C ALA A 213 9.31 23.36 -4.12
N LEU A 214 8.93 24.17 -5.11
CA LEU A 214 9.86 24.99 -5.92
C LEU A 214 10.51 26.11 -5.10
N THR A 215 9.79 26.69 -4.16
CA THR A 215 10.29 27.75 -3.26
C THR A 215 11.16 27.22 -2.10
N GLY A 216 11.34 25.90 -1.97
CA GLY A 216 12.15 25.28 -0.93
C GLY A 216 11.52 25.25 0.47
N MET A 217 10.31 25.80 0.63
CA MET A 217 9.61 25.85 1.93
C MET A 217 9.28 24.46 2.50
N ARG A 218 9.17 23.44 1.65
CA ARG A 218 8.94 22.04 2.08
C ARG A 218 9.96 21.58 3.13
N GLN A 219 11.24 21.86 2.93
CA GLN A 219 12.29 21.41 3.87
C GLN A 219 12.20 22.13 5.21
N TRP A 220 11.85 23.42 5.18
CA TRP A 220 11.64 24.22 6.38
C TRP A 220 10.46 23.70 7.20
N LEU A 221 9.33 23.40 6.55
CA LEU A 221 8.14 22.83 7.21
C LEU A 221 8.46 21.50 7.91
N VAL A 222 9.16 20.59 7.22
CA VAL A 222 9.54 19.29 7.79
C VAL A 222 10.48 19.46 8.99
N LYS A 223 11.32 20.50 9.01
CA LYS A 223 12.23 20.79 10.13
C LYS A 223 11.50 21.30 11.37
N LEU A 224 10.36 21.98 11.20
CA LEU A 224 9.53 22.45 12.31
C LEU A 224 8.82 21.32 13.06
N ILE A 225 8.51 20.22 12.38
CA ILE A 225 7.80 19.10 12.99
C ILE A 225 8.76 18.35 13.95
N PRO A 226 8.43 18.26 15.26
CA PRO A 226 9.27 17.56 16.23
C PRO A 226 9.34 16.06 15.92
N ALA A 227 10.47 15.43 16.26
CA ALA A 227 10.72 14.02 15.96
C ALA A 227 9.63 13.09 16.51
N THR A 228 9.09 13.39 17.70
CA THR A 228 8.01 12.62 18.34
C THR A 228 6.73 12.59 17.50
N ILE A 229 6.38 13.69 16.83
CA ILE A 229 5.18 13.72 15.97
C ILE A 229 5.45 12.93 14.69
N LYS A 230 6.67 12.99 14.13
CA LYS A 230 7.04 12.20 12.94
C LYS A 230 6.92 10.70 13.18
N THR A 231 7.39 10.22 14.33
CA THR A 231 7.30 8.79 14.68
C THR A 231 5.86 8.40 15.03
N ALA A 232 5.13 9.23 15.78
CA ALA A 232 3.73 8.98 16.12
C ALA A 232 2.84 8.87 14.86
N THR A 233 3.04 9.75 13.86
CA THR A 233 2.31 9.67 12.59
C THR A 233 2.59 8.36 11.85
N GLY A 234 3.83 7.89 11.82
CA GLY A 234 4.17 6.60 11.20
C GLY A 234 3.47 5.41 11.88
N VAL A 235 3.46 5.38 13.21
CA VAL A 235 2.77 4.33 13.98
C VAL A 235 1.25 4.41 13.79
N GLY A 236 0.68 5.61 13.77
CA GLY A 236 -0.76 5.82 13.56
C GLY A 236 -1.23 5.33 12.19
N ILE A 237 -0.48 5.62 11.12
CA ILE A 237 -0.78 5.11 9.77
C ILE A 237 -0.69 3.58 9.75
N GLY A 238 0.29 2.99 10.43
CA GLY A 238 0.43 1.54 10.54
C GLY A 238 -0.76 0.88 11.24
N PHE A 239 -1.22 1.42 12.37
CA PHE A 239 -2.40 0.91 13.07
C PHE A 239 -3.67 1.08 12.24
N PHE A 240 -3.82 2.21 11.54
CA PHE A 240 -4.96 2.43 10.66
C PHE A 240 -5.02 1.41 9.51
N LEU A 241 -3.88 1.11 8.87
CA LEU A 241 -3.82 0.06 7.85
C LEU A 241 -4.06 -1.34 8.43
N THR A 242 -3.62 -1.57 9.67
CA THR A 242 -3.90 -2.83 10.39
C THR A 242 -5.40 -3.00 10.63
N GLU A 243 -6.09 -1.95 11.05
CA GLU A 243 -7.54 -1.95 11.23
C GLU A 243 -8.28 -2.26 9.93
N ILE A 244 -7.91 -1.61 8.81
CA ILE A 244 -8.50 -1.89 7.50
C ILE A 244 -8.24 -3.34 7.08
N GLY A 245 -7.03 -3.86 7.29
CA GLY A 245 -6.66 -5.24 6.96
C GLY A 245 -7.34 -6.29 7.84
N LEU A 246 -7.79 -5.93 9.04
CA LEU A 246 -8.59 -6.81 9.90
C LEU A 246 -10.10 -6.72 9.59
N SER A 247 -10.56 -5.62 8.99
CA SER A 247 -11.97 -5.39 8.65
C SER A 247 -12.46 -6.31 7.52
N TYR A 248 -13.79 -6.45 7.39
CA TYR A 248 -14.44 -7.22 6.32
C TYR A 248 -14.35 -6.58 4.93
N SER A 249 -14.27 -5.25 4.86
CA SER A 249 -14.35 -4.51 3.59
C SER A 249 -13.16 -4.76 2.66
N ALA A 250 -11.95 -4.91 3.22
CA ALA A 250 -10.73 -5.14 2.46
C ALA A 250 -9.93 -6.36 2.95
N GLY A 251 -10.20 -6.83 4.17
CA GLY A 251 -9.29 -7.66 4.94
C GLY A 251 -9.76 -9.06 5.25
N ILE A 252 -9.27 -9.57 6.38
CA ILE A 252 -9.47 -10.95 6.84
C ILE A 252 -10.79 -11.14 7.61
N GLY A 253 -11.52 -10.05 7.88
CA GLY A 253 -12.80 -10.08 8.60
C GLY A 253 -12.68 -10.48 10.07
N ALA A 254 -11.54 -10.25 10.71
CA ALA A 254 -11.32 -10.56 12.13
C ALA A 254 -11.97 -9.55 13.07
N ILE A 255 -12.17 -8.31 12.60
CA ILE A 255 -12.88 -7.27 13.34
C ILE A 255 -14.06 -6.79 12.52
N THR A 256 -15.10 -6.36 13.22
CA THR A 256 -16.24 -5.68 12.63
C THR A 256 -16.53 -4.37 13.35
N GLY A 257 -17.24 -3.47 12.67
CA GLY A 257 -17.76 -2.25 13.28
C GLY A 257 -18.78 -2.67 14.33
N GLY A 258 -18.41 -2.56 15.60
CA GLY A 258 -19.34 -2.88 16.68
C GLY A 258 -20.45 -1.83 16.71
N GLY A 259 -21.67 -2.27 17.00
CA GLY A 259 -22.82 -1.38 17.12
C GLY A 259 -22.67 -0.33 18.23
N LYS A 260 -23.78 0.33 18.58
CA LYS A 260 -23.88 1.50 19.48
C LYS A 260 -23.09 1.47 20.82
N ALA A 261 -22.61 0.31 21.28
CA ALA A 261 -21.89 0.13 22.53
C ALA A 261 -20.35 0.00 22.40
N THR A 262 -19.81 -0.44 21.26
CA THR A 262 -18.36 -0.66 21.08
C THR A 262 -17.91 -0.28 19.68
N PRO A 263 -16.86 0.54 19.50
CA PRO A 263 -16.42 0.94 18.16
C PRO A 263 -15.88 -0.23 17.32
N LEU A 264 -15.33 -1.26 17.97
CA LEU A 264 -14.81 -2.47 17.33
C LEU A 264 -15.30 -3.70 18.09
N ALA A 265 -15.82 -4.69 17.36
CA ALA A 265 -16.21 -6.00 17.89
C ALA A 265 -15.40 -7.10 17.20
N LEU A 266 -15.18 -8.22 17.90
CA LEU A 266 -14.59 -9.40 17.27
C LEU A 266 -15.55 -9.97 16.22
N GLY A 267 -15.02 -10.21 15.03
CA GLY A 267 -15.74 -10.82 13.92
C GLY A 267 -15.32 -12.26 13.67
N GLY A 268 -15.16 -12.58 12.39
CA GLY A 268 -14.77 -13.89 11.90
C GLY A 268 -15.94 -14.82 11.64
N CYS A 269 -17.17 -14.34 11.50
CA CYS A 269 -18.30 -15.10 10.95
C CYS A 269 -18.30 -15.03 9.40
N PRO A 270 -18.90 -16.02 8.71
CA PRO A 270 -19.19 -15.92 7.27
C PRO A 270 -20.12 -14.73 6.98
N LEU A 271 -20.03 -14.15 5.77
CA LEU A 271 -20.77 -12.93 5.39
C LEU A 271 -22.29 -13.07 5.55
N GLU A 272 -22.83 -14.27 5.42
CA GLU A 272 -24.26 -14.57 5.57
C GLU A 272 -24.78 -14.38 7.01
N MET A 273 -23.89 -14.44 8.00
CA MET A 273 -24.23 -14.35 9.43
C MET A 273 -23.88 -12.98 10.04
N LEU A 274 -23.48 -12.04 9.18
CA LEU A 274 -23.21 -10.66 9.54
C LEU A 274 -24.52 -9.88 9.46
N ASP A 275 -24.87 -9.16 10.53
CA ASP A 275 -26.03 -8.28 10.48
C ASP A 275 -25.72 -7.05 9.63
N ASP A 276 -26.49 -6.84 8.55
CA ASP A 276 -26.32 -5.72 7.63
C ASP A 276 -26.52 -4.36 8.31
N VAL A 277 -27.28 -4.31 9.42
CA VAL A 277 -27.62 -3.05 10.10
C VAL A 277 -26.62 -2.70 11.19
N THR A 278 -26.22 -3.66 12.02
CA THR A 278 -25.27 -3.41 13.11
C THR A 278 -23.83 -3.78 12.80
N GLY A 279 -23.59 -4.50 11.71
CA GLY A 279 -22.28 -5.05 11.36
C GLY A 279 -21.83 -6.17 12.31
N MET A 280 -22.63 -6.62 13.26
CA MET A 280 -22.19 -7.61 14.25
C MET A 280 -22.39 -9.03 13.75
N CYS A 281 -21.51 -9.95 14.17
CA CYS A 281 -21.73 -11.38 13.98
C CYS A 281 -22.82 -11.84 14.94
N LEU A 282 -23.95 -12.31 14.40
CA LEU A 282 -25.07 -12.81 15.21
C LEU A 282 -24.74 -14.17 15.84
N GLU A 283 -24.02 -15.03 15.11
CA GLU A 283 -23.56 -16.35 15.57
C GLU A 283 -22.26 -16.74 14.83
N GLY A 284 -21.51 -17.73 15.36
CA GLY A 284 -20.33 -18.27 14.67
C GLY A 284 -19.09 -17.36 14.67
N GLN A 285 -18.85 -16.63 15.77
CA GLN A 285 -17.66 -15.80 15.94
C GLN A 285 -16.37 -16.64 15.79
N MET A 286 -15.39 -16.12 15.04
CA MET A 286 -14.15 -16.83 14.69
C MET A 286 -14.36 -18.17 13.95
N SER A 287 -15.50 -18.40 13.28
CA SER A 287 -15.73 -19.65 12.53
C SER A 287 -15.28 -19.58 11.06
N SER A 288 -14.98 -18.40 10.53
CA SER A 288 -14.71 -18.20 9.11
C SER A 288 -13.37 -18.83 8.69
N PRO A 289 -13.35 -19.61 7.60
CA PRO A 289 -12.12 -20.23 7.11
C PRO A 289 -11.12 -19.17 6.63
N LYS A 290 -11.59 -18.06 6.05
CA LYS A 290 -10.77 -16.95 5.56
C LYS A 290 -9.90 -16.33 6.67
N MET A 291 -10.49 -16.09 7.85
CA MET A 291 -9.75 -15.56 9.00
C MET A 291 -8.65 -16.51 9.45
N TRP A 292 -8.96 -17.80 9.62
CA TRP A 292 -7.98 -18.77 10.12
C TRP A 292 -6.86 -19.06 9.12
N VAL A 293 -7.16 -19.13 7.83
CA VAL A 293 -6.12 -19.22 6.78
C VAL A 293 -5.24 -17.98 6.84
N ALA A 294 -5.79 -16.77 6.95
CA ALA A 294 -4.96 -15.58 7.02
C ALA A 294 -4.12 -15.50 8.32
N VAL A 295 -4.67 -15.91 9.47
CA VAL A 295 -3.95 -15.87 10.76
C VAL A 295 -2.84 -16.91 10.84
N PHE A 296 -3.15 -18.18 10.57
CA PHE A 296 -2.16 -19.26 10.66
C PHE A 296 -1.19 -19.23 9.49
N CYS A 297 -1.74 -19.17 8.29
CA CYS A 297 -1.03 -19.40 7.06
C CYS A 297 -0.40 -18.09 6.52
N GLY A 298 -1.03 -16.94 6.73
CA GLY A 298 -0.42 -15.64 6.52
C GLY A 298 0.44 -15.19 7.70
N GLY A 299 -0.16 -14.93 8.86
CA GLY A 299 0.49 -14.29 10.01
C GLY A 299 1.54 -15.16 10.71
N ILE A 300 1.16 -16.34 11.21
CA ILE A 300 2.06 -17.18 12.02
C ILE A 300 3.19 -17.74 11.17
N VAL A 301 2.91 -18.22 9.95
CA VAL A 301 3.95 -18.70 9.03
C VAL A 301 4.91 -17.58 8.63
N THR A 302 4.44 -16.36 8.33
CA THR A 302 5.37 -15.25 8.04
C THR A 302 6.22 -14.87 9.25
N ALA A 303 5.63 -14.79 10.43
CA ALA A 303 6.36 -14.51 11.66
C ALA A 303 7.42 -15.58 11.94
N PHE A 304 7.07 -16.85 11.74
CA PHE A 304 7.99 -17.98 11.87
C PHE A 304 9.13 -17.88 10.84
N LEU A 305 8.82 -17.68 9.56
CA LEU A 305 9.84 -17.53 8.49
C LEU A 305 10.75 -16.31 8.74
N MET A 306 10.21 -15.21 9.29
CA MET A 306 10.98 -14.03 9.68
C MET A 306 11.89 -14.31 10.87
N ALA A 307 11.43 -15.08 11.87
CA ALA A 307 12.25 -15.49 13.01
C ALA A 307 13.48 -16.32 12.58
N PHE A 308 13.33 -17.18 11.57
CA PHE A 308 14.44 -17.93 10.95
C PHE A 308 15.24 -17.14 9.90
N ARG A 309 14.99 -15.83 9.75
CA ARG A 309 15.64 -14.93 8.79
C ARG A 309 15.65 -15.45 7.35
N ILE A 310 14.56 -16.10 6.93
CA ILE A 310 14.43 -16.59 5.57
C ILE A 310 14.24 -15.39 4.61
N LYS A 311 15.04 -15.38 3.55
CA LYS A 311 15.13 -14.27 2.58
C LYS A 311 13.79 -13.86 1.95
N TYR A 312 12.80 -14.76 1.86
CA TYR A 312 11.50 -14.52 1.19
C TYR A 312 10.30 -14.62 2.13
N ALA A 313 10.51 -14.50 3.44
CA ALA A 313 9.48 -14.72 4.45
C ALA A 313 8.16 -13.98 4.16
N LEU A 314 8.23 -12.69 3.80
CA LEU A 314 7.04 -11.88 3.50
C LEU A 314 6.35 -12.27 2.18
N ILE A 315 7.11 -12.52 1.12
CA ILE A 315 6.53 -12.90 -0.19
C ILE A 315 5.81 -14.25 -0.09
N ILE A 316 6.43 -15.22 0.59
CA ILE A 316 5.84 -16.55 0.78
C ILE A 316 4.52 -16.44 1.54
N GLY A 317 4.47 -15.60 2.57
CA GLY A 317 3.23 -15.35 3.32
C GLY A 317 2.12 -14.74 2.50
N ILE A 318 2.44 -13.69 1.74
CA ILE A 318 1.47 -13.02 0.87
C ILE A 318 1.00 -13.96 -0.23
N ALA A 319 1.89 -14.76 -0.84
CA ALA A 319 1.52 -15.68 -1.91
C ALA A 319 0.67 -16.87 -1.43
N LEU A 320 0.67 -17.15 -0.13
CA LEU A 320 -0.06 -18.27 0.45
C LEU A 320 -1.53 -17.91 0.74
N VAL A 321 -1.82 -16.63 0.98
CA VAL A 321 -3.15 -16.09 1.33
C VAL A 321 -3.84 -15.52 0.10
#